data_AF-A0A645GWU0-F1
#
_entry.id   AF-A0A645GWU0-F1
#
_cell.length_a   1.000
_cell.length_b   1.000
_cell.length_c   1.000
_cell.angle_alpha   90.00
_cell.angle_beta   90.00
_cell.angle_gamma   90.00
#
_symmetry.space_group_name_H-M   'P 1'
#
loop_
_entity.id
_entity.type
_entity.pdbx_description
1 polymer ?
#
loop_
_entity_poly.entity_id
_entity_poly.type
_entity_poly.pdbx_seq_one_letter_code
_entity_poly.pdbx_strand_id
1 'polypeptide(L)' 'MQADIILVLDKGRVADMGTHDELIERDGIYKEVFNVQMNLSDVD' A
#
# COMPACT_ATOMS: atom_id res chain seq x y z
N MET A 1 -5.81 9.76 -0.82
CA MET A 1 -4.82 9.23 0.14
C MET A 1 -4.06 10.38 0.73
N GLN A 2 -4.18 10.60 2.04
CA GLN A 2 -3.61 11.77 2.72
C GLN A 2 -2.76 11.27 3.88
N ALA A 3 -1.52 10.92 3.55
CA ALA A 3 -0.47 10.55 4.48
C ALA A 3 0.85 11.04 3.89
N ASP A 4 1.64 11.73 4.70
CA ASP A 4 2.96 12.21 4.25
C ASP A 4 3.93 11.05 4.05
N ILE A 5 3.79 9.99 4.87
CA ILE A 5 4.59 8.77 4.82
C ILE A 5 3.71 7.56 5.16
N ILE A 6 3.90 6.48 4.43
CA ILE A 6 3.31 5.17 4.65
C ILE A 6 4.43 4.19 4.99
N LEU A 7 4.19 3.37 6.02
CA LEU A 7 5.10 2.32 6.48
C LEU A 7 4.46 0.95 6.20
N VAL A 8 5.14 0.15 5.38
CA VAL A 8 4.71 -1.23 5.09
C VAL A 8 5.43 -2.16 6.06
N LEU A 9 4.66 -2.87 6.87
CA LEU A 9 5.17 -3.87 7.81
C LEU A 9 4.94 -5.28 7.27
N ASP A 10 6.01 -6.09 7.24
CA ASP A 10 5.93 -7.54 7.00
C ASP A 10 6.67 -8.28 8.11
N LYS A 11 6.01 -9.26 8.73
CA LYS A 11 6.58 -10.14 9.78
C LYS A 11 7.33 -9.38 10.89
N GLY A 12 6.76 -8.25 11.33
CA GLY A 12 7.31 -7.43 12.40
C GLY A 12 8.51 -6.57 11.99
N ARG A 13 8.75 -6.36 10.70
CA ARG A 13 9.81 -5.49 10.17
C ARG A 13 9.25 -4.52 9.16
N VAL A 14 9.91 -3.37 9.02
CA VAL A 14 9.62 -2.42 7.93
C VAL A 14 10.14 -3.03 6.63
N ALA A 15 9.22 -3.31 5.71
CA ALA A 15 9.51 -3.88 4.40
C ALA A 15 9.60 -2.79 3.32
N ASP A 16 8.85 -1.69 3.45
CA ASP A 16 8.92 -0.53 2.56
C ASP A 16 8.42 0.75 3.26
N MET A 17 8.80 1.91 2.72
CA MET A 17 8.37 3.23 3.19
C MET A 17 8.37 4.24 2.03
N GLY A 18 7.38 5.13 2.00
CA GLY A 18 7.30 6.23 1.05
C GLY A 18 5.96 6.93 1.08
N THR A 19 5.75 7.86 0.16
CA THR A 19 4.41 8.42 -0.10
C THR A 19 3.53 7.37 -0.78
N HIS A 20 2.23 7.65 -0.91
CA HIS A 20 1.34 6.80 -1.69
C HIS A 20 1.85 6.61 -3.13
N ASP A 21 2.15 7.72 -3.81
CA ASP A 21 2.55 7.73 -5.22
C ASP A 21 3.84 6.93 -5.44
N GLU A 22 4.81 7.06 -4.52
CA GLU A 22 6.05 6.29 -4.58
C GLU A 22 5.83 4.79 -4.41
N LEU A 23 4.89 4.39 -3.53
CA LEU A 23 4.66 2.98 -3.21
C LEU A 23 3.77 2.27 -4.23
N ILE A 24 2.86 2.98 -4.92
CA ILE A 24 1.98 2.38 -5.93
C ILE A 24 2.69 2.14 -7.26
N GLU A 25 3.74 2.93 -7.56
CA GLU A 25 4.59 2.73 -8.73
C GLU A 25 5.50 1.50 -8.59
N ARG A 26 5.81 1.09 -7.35
CA ARG A 26 6.64 -0.10 -7.05
C ARG A 26 5.79 -1.37 -7.11
N ASP A 27 6.37 -2.44 -7.65
CA ASP A 27 5.78 -3.78 -7.54
C ASP A 27 6.10 -4.38 -6.16
N GLY A 28 5.31 -3.99 -5.15
CA GLY A 28 5.49 -4.41 -3.76
C GLY A 28 4.18 -4.57 -2.98
N ILE A 29 4.32 -5.03 -1.72
CA ILE A 29 3.21 -5.41 -0.82
C ILE A 29 2.13 -4.34 -0.72
N TYR A 30 2.53 -3.05 -0.67
CA TYR A 30 1.58 -1.95 -0.58
C TYR A 30 0.60 -1.92 -1.77
N LYS A 31 1.12 -2.05 -2.99
CA LYS A 31 0.33 -2.05 -4.23
C LYS A 31 -0.62 -3.23 -4.27
N GLU A 32 -0.17 -4.42 -3.87
CA GLU A 32 -1.02 -5.62 -3.80
C GLU A 32 -2.19 -5.43 -2.83
N VAL A 33 -1.91 -4.97 -1.61
CA VAL A 33 -2.94 -4.72 -0.58
C VAL A 33 -3.90 -3.63 -1.03
N PHE A 34 -3.39 -2.54 -1.60
CA PHE A 34 -4.21 -1.44 -2.10
C PHE A 34 -5.18 -1.90 -3.20
N ASN A 35 -4.69 -2.69 -4.17
CA ASN A 35 -5.53 -3.23 -5.24
C ASN A 35 -6.67 -4.11 -4.71
N VAL A 36 -6.39 -4.95 -3.70
CA VAL A 36 -7.42 -5.77 -3.05
C VAL A 36 -8.47 -4.89 -2.38
N GLN A 37 -8.06 -3.86 -1.65
CA GLN A 37 -8.98 -2.93 -0.97
C GLN A 37 -9.85 -2.14 -1.94
N MET A 38 -9.29 -1.69 -3.07
CA MET A 38 -10.05 -0.95 -4.08
C MET A 38 -11.05 -1.85 -4.82
N ASN A 39 -10.70 -3.10 -5.09
CA ASN A 39 -11.61 -4.07 -5.71
C ASN A 39 -12.76 -4.48 -4.78
N LEU A 40 -12.56 -4.43 -3.46
CA LEU A 40 -13.61 -4.69 -2.47
C LEU A 40 -14.67 -3.58 -2.41
N SER A 41 -14.34 -2.36 -2.86
CA SER A 41 -15.29 -1.24 -2.93
C SER A 41 -16.28 -1.32 -4.09
N ASP A 42 -16.06 -2.22 -5.05
CA ASP A 42 -16.92 -2.40 -6.24
C ASP A 42 -17.89 -3.58 -6.12
N VAL A 43 -17.97 -4.22 -4.95
CA VAL A 43 -18.90 -5.32 -4.66
C VAL A 43 -20.01 -4.81 -3.74
N ASP A 44 -21.12 -4.38 -4.33
CA ASP A 44 -22.42 -4.20 -3.66
C ASP A 44 -23.13 -5.54 -3.42
#